data_AF-Q6A8P9-F1
#
_entry.id   AF-Q6A8P9-F1
#
_cell.length_a   1.000
_cell.length_b   1.000
_cell.length_c   1.000
_cell.angle_alpha   90.00
_cell.angle_beta   90.00
_cell.angle_gamma   90.00
#
_symmetry.space_group_name_H-M   'P 1'
#
loop_
_entity.id
_entity.type
_entity.pdbx_description
1 polymer ?
#
loop_
_entity_poly.entity_id
_entity_poly.type
_entity_poly.pdbx_seq_one_letter_code
_entity_poly.pdbx_strand_id
1 'polypeptide(L)' 'MGFFTNLNLDGQTPVRTRPRVGEEQWAPAAVPTTKRKKAQRVLAPIAFSVALAVLVGVGYYFFRIIVVGG' A
#
# COMPACT_ATOMS: atom_id res chain seq x y z
N MET A 1 22.35 20.55 -4.06
CA MET A 1 23.22 20.59 -2.87
C MET A 1 22.32 20.74 -1.65
N GLY A 2 22.04 19.64 -0.95
CA GLY A 2 21.20 19.68 0.27
C GLY A 2 22.03 20.15 1.46
N PHE A 3 21.55 21.16 2.17
CA PHE A 3 22.14 21.60 3.43
C PHE A 3 21.73 20.62 4.53
N PHE A 4 22.56 19.59 4.75
CA PHE A 4 22.43 18.75 5.93
C PHE A 4 23.20 19.43 7.08
N THR A 5 22.51 20.31 7.81
CA THR A 5 23.02 20.74 9.12
C THR A 5 23.02 19.52 10.03
N ASN A 6 24.16 19.27 10.68
CA ASN A 6 24.31 18.25 11.72
C ASN A 6 23.46 18.68 12.93
N LEU A 7 22.16 18.38 12.88
CA LEU A 7 21.17 18.78 13.86
C LEU A 7 21.36 17.92 15.12
N ASN A 8 22.17 18.41 16.04
CA ASN A 8 22.34 17.80 17.35
C ASN A 8 21.09 18.04 18.21
N LEU A 9 20.18 17.06 18.24
CA LEU A 9 18.95 17.08 19.03
C LEU A 9 19.19 16.86 20.55
N ASP A 10 20.42 16.47 20.93
CA ASP A 10 20.80 16.09 22.29
C ASP A 10 21.67 17.14 23.01
N GLY A 11 21.87 18.33 22.43
CA GLY A 11 22.67 19.41 23.02
C GLY A 11 22.21 19.76 24.45
N GLN A 12 23.14 20.14 25.35
CA GLN A 12 22.99 20.63 26.75
C GLN A 12 21.81 20.10 27.62
N THR A 13 21.20 18.98 27.24
CA THR A 13 20.06 18.40 27.96
C THR A 13 20.59 17.27 28.85
N PRO A 14 20.16 17.21 30.12
CA PRO A 14 20.56 16.16 31.03
C PRO A 14 20.10 14.79 30.51
N VAL A 15 20.88 13.74 30.77
CA VAL A 15 20.69 12.38 30.20
C VAL A 15 19.28 11.82 30.43
N ARG A 16 18.60 12.21 31.52
CA ARG A 16 17.23 11.78 31.84
C ARG A 16 16.15 12.37 30.91
N THR A 17 16.38 13.56 30.36
CA THR A 17 15.41 14.26 29.49
C THR A 17 15.73 14.09 28.00
N ARG A 18 16.81 13.39 27.67
CA ARG A 18 17.15 13.10 26.27
C ARG A 18 16.12 12.12 25.70
N PRO A 19 15.50 12.42 24.55
CA PRO A 19 14.67 11.45 23.87
C PRO A 19 15.55 10.25 23.52
N ARG A 20 15.09 9.01 23.76
CA ARG A 20 15.84 7.84 23.28
C ARG A 20 15.77 7.85 21.77
N VAL A 21 16.91 8.11 21.13
CA VAL A 21 17.01 8.20 19.67
C VAL A 21 17.09 6.78 19.13
N GLY A 22 16.07 6.37 18.38
CA GLY A 22 15.96 5.03 17.81
C GLY A 22 14.63 4.87 17.09
N GLU A 23 14.61 4.02 16.06
CA GLU A 23 13.48 3.80 15.15
C GLU A 23 12.18 3.43 15.89
N GLU A 24 12.31 2.80 17.06
CA GLU A 24 11.18 2.25 17.82
C GLU A 24 10.46 3.26 18.73
N GLN A 25 11.10 4.37 19.12
CA GLN A 25 10.47 5.37 20.01
C GLN A 25 9.70 6.46 19.24
N TRP A 26 10.09 6.72 17.98
CA TRP A 26 9.39 7.62 17.08
C TRP A 26 8.38 6.91 16.16
N ALA A 27 8.44 5.57 16.09
CA ALA A 27 7.39 4.78 15.46
C ALA A 27 6.13 4.90 16.31
N PRO A 28 4.98 5.30 15.74
CA PRO A 28 3.78 5.50 16.53
C PRO A 28 3.26 4.12 16.95
N ALA A 29 3.56 3.74 18.20
CA ALA A 29 3.31 2.42 18.78
C ALA A 29 1.82 2.00 18.75
N ALA A 30 0.92 2.96 18.61
CA ALA A 30 -0.52 2.75 18.64
C ALA A 30 -1.22 2.96 17.27
N VAL A 31 -0.48 3.09 16.15
CA VAL A 31 -1.13 3.28 14.84
C VAL A 31 -1.48 1.92 14.24
N PRO A 32 -2.78 1.65 13.99
CA PRO A 32 -3.21 0.41 13.36
C PRO A 32 -2.49 0.20 12.04
N THR A 33 -1.87 -0.96 11.86
CA THR A 33 -1.10 -1.25 10.63
C THR A 33 -2.04 -1.17 9.41
N THR A 34 -1.66 -0.38 8.40
CA THR A 34 -2.48 -0.17 7.19
C THR A 34 -2.23 -1.21 6.10
N LYS A 35 -1.37 -2.20 6.35
CA LYS A 35 -0.93 -3.20 5.36
C LYS A 35 -2.11 -3.96 4.73
N ARG A 36 -3.10 -4.36 5.55
CA ARG A 36 -4.32 -5.04 5.08
C ARG A 36 -5.20 -4.13 4.20
N LYS A 37 -5.34 -2.86 4.58
CA LYS A 37 -6.12 -1.86 3.82
C LYS A 37 -5.46 -1.54 2.47
N LYS A 38 -4.12 -1.53 2.42
CA LYS A 38 -3.35 -1.39 1.18
C LYS A 38 -3.53 -2.60 0.26
N ALA A 39 -3.46 -3.82 0.80
CA ALA A 39 -3.69 -5.04 0.03
C ALA A 39 -5.10 -5.07 -0.58
N GLN A 40 -6.13 -4.74 0.20
CA GLN A 40 -7.52 -4.72 -0.29
C GLN A 40 -7.74 -3.70 -1.43
N ARG A 41 -7.08 -2.54 -1.38
CA ARG A 41 -7.15 -1.52 -2.45
C ARG A 41 -6.59 -2.01 -3.78
N VAL A 42 -5.64 -2.96 -3.75
CA VAL A 42 -5.03 -3.52 -4.96
C VAL A 42 -5.76 -4.78 -5.41
N LEU A 43 -6.15 -5.65 -4.47
CA LEU A 43 -6.83 -6.91 -4.79
C LEU A 43 -8.24 -6.70 -5.34
N ALA A 44 -9.00 -5.73 -4.82
CA ALA A 44 -10.37 -5.48 -5.26
C ALA A 44 -10.48 -5.11 -6.77
N PRO A 45 -9.75 -4.12 -7.31
CA PRO A 45 -9.83 -3.82 -8.74
C PRO A 45 -9.29 -4.96 -9.60
N ILE A 46 -8.22 -5.66 -9.18
CA ILE A 46 -7.68 -6.80 -9.92
C ILE A 46 -8.72 -7.92 -10.04
N ALA A 47 -9.33 -8.32 -8.92
CA ALA A 47 -10.33 -9.39 -8.90
C ALA A 47 -11.55 -9.01 -9.76
N PHE A 48 -11.99 -7.75 -9.70
CA PHE A 48 -13.08 -7.26 -10.53
C PHE A 48 -12.73 -7.30 -12.03
N SER A 49 -11.54 -6.82 -12.42
CA SER A 49 -11.09 -6.85 -13.81
C SER A 49 -10.99 -8.27 -14.37
N VAL A 50 -10.50 -9.23 -13.56
CA VAL A 50 -10.43 -10.64 -13.97
C VAL A 50 -11.83 -11.21 -14.16
N ALA A 51 -12.75 -10.99 -13.21
CA ALA A 51 -14.13 -11.48 -13.32
C ALA A 51 -14.85 -10.89 -14.55
N LEU A 52 -14.68 -9.59 -14.81
CA LEU A 52 -15.25 -8.94 -15.98
C LEU A 52 -14.68 -9.51 -17.28
N ALA A 53 -13.36 -9.70 -17.36
CA ALA A 53 -12.71 -10.29 -18.54
C ALA A 53 -13.21 -11.70 -18.84
N VAL A 54 -13.44 -12.52 -17.80
CA VAL A 54 -14.04 -13.86 -17.94
C VAL A 54 -15.46 -13.77 -18.50
N LEU A 55 -16.31 -12.92 -17.93
CA LEU A 55 -17.69 -12.74 -18.39
C LEU A 55 -17.75 -12.31 -19.86
N VAL A 56 -16.94 -11.30 -20.22
CA VAL A 56 -16.86 -10.80 -21.60
C VAL A 56 -16.31 -11.87 -22.54
N GLY A 57 -15.24 -12.57 -22.15
CA GLY A 57 -14.61 -13.61 -22.97
C GLY A 57 -15.54 -14.78 -23.23
N VAL A 58 -16.23 -15.27 -22.21
CA VAL A 58 -17.21 -16.36 -22.33
C VAL A 58 -18.38 -15.91 -23.21
N GLY A 59 -18.95 -14.72 -22.95
CA GLY A 59 -20.04 -14.17 -23.76
C GLY A 59 -19.64 -14.01 -25.24
N TYR A 60 -18.43 -13.50 -25.50
CA TYR A 60 -17.91 -13.32 -26.84
C TYR A 60 -17.68 -14.66 -27.57
N TYR A 61 -17.19 -15.67 -26.87
CA TYR A 61 -17.01 -17.01 -27.41
C TYR A 61 -18.35 -17.59 -27.91
N PHE A 62 -19.39 -17.53 -27.06
CA PHE A 62 -20.72 -17.98 -27.45
C PHE A 62 -21.32 -17.15 -28.58
N PHE A 63 -21.18 -15.82 -28.54
CA PHE A 63 -21.62 -14.94 -29.61
C PHE A 63 -20.98 -15.33 -30.96
N ARG A 64 -19.67 -15.59 -30.98
CA ARG A 64 -18.95 -16.02 -32.18
C ARG A 64 -19.48 -17.34 -32.73
N ILE A 65 -19.74 -18.32 -31.87
CA ILE A 65 -20.22 -19.64 -32.31
C ILE A 65 -21.67 -19.57 -32.81
N ILE A 66 -22.55 -18.90 -32.06
CA ILE A 66 -23.99 -18.93 -32.32
C ILE A 66 -24.39 -17.98 -33.45
N VAL A 67 -23.80 -16.79 -33.49
CA VAL A 67 -24.25 -15.72 -34.40
C VAL A 67 -23.38 -15.61 -35.65
N VAL A 68 -22.07 -15.86 -35.51
CA VAL A 68 -21.11 -15.66 -36.61
C VAL A 68 -20.68 -16.96 -37.27
N GLY A 69 -20.71 -18.08 -36.54
CA GLY A 69 -20.33 -19.41 -37.03
C GLY A 69 -21.51 -20.30 -37.44
N GLY A 70 -22.75 -19.85 -37.23
CA GLY A 70 -23.99 -20.50 -37.67
C GLY A 70 -24.44 -20.00 -39.04
#